data_AF-A0A7L2JER5-F1
#
_entry.id   AF-A0A7L2JER5-F1
#
_cell.length_a   1.000
_cell.length_b   1.000
_cell.length_c   1.000
_cell.angle_alpha   90.00
_cell.angle_beta   90.00
_cell.angle_gamma   90.00
#
_symmetry.space_group_name_H-M   'P 1'
#
loop_
_entity.id
_entity.type
_entity.pdbx_description
1 polymer ?
#
loop_
_entity_poly.entity_id
_entity_poly.type
_entity_poly.pdbx_seq_one_letter_code
_entity_poly.pdbx_strand_id
1 'polypeptide(L)'
;MFRETLSKRGVRVITGLGKYFQQIDKNRNGFLSQAALKEALKVFILEMPEGDFESLWLILDGSKGDKVDYGEFTHAIFGEMNEYRKAFVRKISFICRSF
;
A
#
# COMPACT_ATOMS: atom_id res chain seq x y z
N MET A 1 -11.16 9.05 9.50
CA MET A 1 -11.76 7.72 9.28
C MET A 1 -10.77 6.69 8.73
N PHE A 2 -10.40 6.67 7.44
CA PHE A 2 -9.62 5.56 6.87
C PHE A 2 -8.22 5.35 7.50
N ARG A 3 -7.43 6.43 7.64
CA ARG A 3 -6.10 6.38 8.28
C ARG A 3 -6.19 5.97 9.77
N GLU A 4 -7.26 6.37 10.47
CA GLU A 4 -7.47 5.98 11.87
C GLU A 4 -7.82 4.49 12.00
N THR A 5 -8.62 3.95 11.08
CA THR A 5 -8.92 2.52 11.02
C THR A 5 -7.66 1.70 10.81
N LEU A 6 -6.75 2.17 9.97
CA LEU A 6 -5.45 1.54 9.74
C LEU A 6 -4.53 1.62 10.96
N SER A 7 -4.46 2.79 11.61
CA SER A 7 -3.70 2.95 12.86
C SER A 7 -4.21 2.02 13.97
N LYS A 8 -5.53 1.80 14.05
CA LYS A 8 -6.14 0.87 15.03
C LYS A 8 -5.88 -0.61 14.70
N ARG A 9 -5.76 -0.97 13.43
CA ARG A 9 -5.55 -2.35 12.96
C ARG A 9 -4.11 -2.82 13.03
N GLY A 10 -3.18 -1.88 13.21
CA GLY A 10 -1.78 -2.16 13.56
C GLY A 10 -0.91 -2.64 12.40
N VAL A 11 0.38 -2.81 12.71
CA VAL A 11 1.46 -3.07 11.74
C VAL A 11 1.23 -4.33 10.90
N ARG A 12 0.53 -5.34 11.44
CA ARG A 12 0.28 -6.62 10.74
C ARG A 12 -0.61 -6.45 9.51
N VAL A 13 -1.65 -5.63 9.60
CA VAL A 13 -2.53 -5.33 8.46
C VAL A 13 -1.78 -4.54 7.40
N ILE A 14 -0.96 -3.57 7.84
CA ILE A 14 -0.12 -2.74 6.98
C ILE A 14 0.87 -3.58 6.16
N THR A 15 1.65 -4.43 6.85
CA THR A 15 2.63 -5.30 6.18
C THR A 15 1.96 -6.35 5.30
N GLY A 16 0.80 -6.84 5.70
CA GLY A 16 0.01 -7.77 4.89
C GLY A 16 -0.49 -7.14 3.59
N LEU A 17 -0.99 -5.90 3.66
CA LEU A 17 -1.49 -5.16 2.49
C LEU A 17 -0.38 -4.97 1.44
N GLY A 18 0.81 -4.55 1.88
CA GLY A 18 1.95 -4.37 0.99
C GLY A 18 2.42 -5.68 0.33
N LYS A 19 2.41 -6.80 1.06
CA LYS A 19 2.72 -8.11 0.49
C LYS A 19 1.65 -8.56 -0.51
N TYR A 20 0.38 -8.28 -0.23
CA TYR A 20 -0.72 -8.61 -1.13
C TYR A 20 -0.59 -7.84 -2.45
N PHE A 21 -0.26 -6.54 -2.41
CA PHE A 21 0.02 -5.76 -3.61
C PHE A 21 1.14 -6.36 -4.47
N GLN A 22 2.24 -6.79 -3.86
CA GLN A 22 3.33 -7.47 -4.56
C GLN A 22 2.91 -8.83 -5.17
N GLN A 23 1.93 -9.50 -4.59
CA GLN A 23 1.43 -10.78 -5.09
C GLN A 23 0.52 -10.60 -6.31
N ILE A 24 -0.31 -9.55 -6.32
CA ILE A 24 -1.23 -9.26 -7.42
C ILE A 24 -0.53 -8.52 -8.58
N ASP A 25 0.50 -7.72 -8.29
CA ASP A 25 1.38 -7.10 -9.29
C ASP A 25 2.38 -8.13 -9.87
N LYS A 26 1.88 -9.03 -10.72
CA LYS A 26 2.67 -10.13 -11.31
C LYS A 26 3.81 -9.64 -12.20
N ASN A 27 3.62 -8.52 -12.89
CA ASN A 27 4.63 -7.93 -13.77
C ASN A 27 5.57 -6.97 -13.03
N ARG A 28 5.36 -6.74 -11.73
CA ARG A 28 6.18 -5.89 -10.86
C ARG A 28 6.35 -4.48 -11.42
N ASN A 29 5.29 -3.96 -12.03
CA ASN A 29 5.32 -2.64 -12.65
C ASN A 29 5.01 -1.51 -11.65
N GLY A 30 4.60 -1.84 -10.41
CA GLY A 30 4.27 -0.87 -9.39
C GLY A 30 2.81 -0.37 -9.44
N PHE A 31 1.99 -0.91 -10.35
CA PHE A 31 0.66 -0.37 -10.64
C PHE A 31 -0.46 -1.38 -10.38
N LEU A 32 -1.55 -0.92 -9.77
CA LEU A 32 -2.77 -1.71 -9.57
C LEU A 32 -3.96 -1.08 -10.26
N SER A 33 -4.83 -1.91 -10.83
CA SER A 33 -6.13 -1.43 -11.29
C SER A 33 -7.06 -1.08 -10.12
N GLN A 34 -8.08 -0.27 -10.39
CA GLN A 34 -9.10 0.07 -9.41
C GLN A 34 -9.76 -1.17 -8.78
N ALA A 35 -10.06 -2.18 -9.61
CA ALA A 35 -10.63 -3.45 -9.15
C ALA A 35 -9.69 -4.20 -8.20
N ALA A 36 -8.39 -4.27 -8.54
CA ALA A 36 -7.38 -4.94 -7.72
C ALA A 36 -7.17 -4.24 -6.37
N LEU A 37 -7.17 -2.89 -6.36
CA LEU A 37 -7.11 -2.13 -5.12
C LEU A 37 -8.36 -2.36 -4.25
N LYS A 38 -9.55 -2.35 -4.86
CA LYS A 38 -10.82 -2.58 -4.15
C LYS A 38 -10.89 -3.97 -3.52
N GLU A 39 -10.46 -4.99 -4.25
CA GLU A 39 -10.35 -6.36 -3.74
C GLU A 39 -9.37 -6.45 -2.58
N ALA A 40 -8.20 -5.82 -2.68
CA ALA A 40 -7.23 -5.79 -1.59
C ALA A 40 -7.81 -5.14 -0.32
N LEU A 41 -8.51 -4.01 -0.44
CA LEU A 41 -9.16 -3.38 0.72
C LEU A 41 -10.18 -4.33 1.37
N LYS A 42 -10.97 -5.05 0.57
CA LYS A 42 -11.93 -6.05 1.07
C LYS A 42 -11.27 -7.21 1.81
N VAL A 43 -10.20 -7.79 1.26
CA VAL A 43 -9.45 -8.90 1.88
C VAL A 43 -8.93 -8.51 3.27
N PHE A 44 -8.51 -7.26 3.43
CA PHE A 44 -7.99 -6.73 4.70
C PHE A 44 -9.09 -6.10 5.58
N ILE A 45 -10.36 -6.30 5.22
CA ILE A 45 -11.56 -5.82 5.93
C ILE A 45 -11.60 -4.27 6.00
N LEU A 46 -10.91 -3.58 5.10
CA LEU A 46 -10.81 -2.12 5.03
C LEU A 46 -11.86 -1.52 4.09
N GLU A 47 -12.99 -2.21 3.92
CA GLU A 47 -14.09 -1.74 3.08
C GLU A 47 -14.57 -0.35 3.53
N MET A 48 -14.90 0.46 2.54
CA MET A 48 -15.42 1.80 2.72
C MET A 48 -16.56 2.02 1.71
N PRO A 49 -17.45 3.00 1.97
CA PRO A 49 -18.51 3.36 1.02
C PRO A 49 -17.94 3.66 -0.38
N GLU A 50 -18.71 3.32 -1.43
CA GLU A 50 -18.29 3.49 -2.83
C GLU A 50 -17.84 4.92 -3.13
N GLY A 51 -18.58 5.93 -2.68
CA GLY A 51 -18.24 7.34 -2.90
C GLY A 51 -16.97 7.80 -2.17
N ASP A 52 -16.66 7.22 -1.01
CA ASP A 52 -15.40 7.50 -0.31
C ASP A 52 -14.22 6.85 -1.03
N PHE A 53 -14.44 5.66 -1.61
CA PHE A 53 -13.44 4.98 -2.43
C PHE A 53 -13.16 5.73 -3.74
N GLU A 54 -14.20 6.23 -4.42
CA GLU A 54 -14.03 7.07 -5.62
C GLU A 54 -13.27 8.36 -5.31
N SER A 55 -13.58 9.00 -4.19
CA SER A 55 -12.85 10.18 -3.71
C SER A 55 -11.38 9.86 -3.43
N LEU A 56 -11.10 8.73 -2.76
CA LEU A 56 -9.74 8.24 -2.53
C LEU A 56 -9.03 7.93 -3.85
N TRP A 57 -9.71 7.32 -4.81
CA TRP A 57 -9.18 6.98 -6.13
C TRP A 57 -8.78 8.22 -6.94
N LEU A 58 -9.61 9.28 -6.90
CA LEU A 58 -9.31 10.55 -7.55
C LEU A 58 -8.09 11.26 -6.95
N ILE A 59 -7.90 11.15 -5.63
CA ILE A 59 -6.73 11.73 -4.94
C ILE A 59 -5.44 11.00 -5.32
N LEU A 60 -5.51 9.71 -5.63
CA LEU A 60 -4.37 8.89 -6.02
C LEU A 60 -4.01 9.01 -7.52
N ASP A 61 -4.47 10.07 -8.18
CA ASP A 61 -4.29 10.34 -9.61
C ASP A 61 -4.89 9.29 -10.57
N GLY A 62 -5.87 8.51 -10.10
CA GLY A 62 -6.63 7.56 -10.91
C GLY A 62 -7.51 8.20 -12.00
N SER A 63 -7.39 9.51 -12.22
CA SER A 63 -8.06 10.28 -13.25
C SER A 63 -7.44 10.12 -14.64
N LYS A 64 -6.18 9.71 -14.75
CA LYS A 64 -5.44 9.70 -16.04
C LYS A 64 -4.95 8.34 -16.50
N GLY A 65 -4.97 7.34 -15.64
CA GLY A 65 -4.68 5.95 -15.98
C GLY A 65 -5.62 5.02 -15.25
N ASP A 66 -5.98 3.90 -15.85
CA ASP A 66 -6.77 2.83 -15.23
C ASP A 66 -6.03 2.13 -14.06
N LYS A 67 -4.93 2.72 -13.59
CA LYS A 67 -4.03 2.17 -12.59
C LYS A 67 -3.52 3.23 -11.64
N VAL A 68 -3.20 2.79 -10.44
CA VAL A 68 -2.61 3.59 -9.36
C VAL A 68 -1.24 3.05 -9.00
N ASP A 69 -0.28 3.94 -8.70
CA ASP A 69 0.97 3.55 -8.06
C ASP A 69 0.68 3.13 -6.61
N TYR A 70 0.79 1.83 -6.33
CA TYR A 70 0.49 1.34 -4.98
C TYR A 70 1.62 1.65 -4.00
N GLY A 71 2.82 1.99 -4.47
CA GLY A 71 3.93 2.48 -3.65
C GLY A 71 3.64 3.88 -3.10
N GLU A 72 3.12 4.78 -3.94
CA GLU A 72 2.63 6.09 -3.50
C GLU A 72 1.44 5.96 -2.57
N PHE A 73 0.47 5.09 -2.88
CA PHE A 73 -0.65 4.80 -2.00
C PHE A 73 -0.17 4.31 -0.62
N THR A 74 0.73 3.33 -0.61
CA THR A 74 1.35 2.77 0.59
C THR A 74 2.05 3.87 1.39
N HIS A 75 2.78 4.78 0.72
CA HIS A 75 3.47 5.89 1.35
C HIS A 75 2.51 6.94 1.94
N ALA A 76 1.49 7.34 1.21
CA ALA A 76 0.48 8.30 1.66
C ALA A 76 -0.31 7.75 2.87
N ILE A 77 -0.58 6.46 2.87
CA ILE A 77 -1.36 5.79 3.90
C ILE A 77 -0.52 5.50 5.15
N PHE A 78 0.69 4.95 4.99
CA PHE A 78 1.54 4.52 6.10
C PHE A 78 2.50 5.61 6.60
N GLY A 79 2.60 6.73 5.88
CA GLY A 79 3.55 7.81 6.15
C GLY A 79 4.97 7.49 5.68
N GLU A 80 5.90 8.45 5.83
CA GLU A 80 7.31 8.14 5.65
C GLU A 80 7.72 7.01 6.58
N MET A 81 8.33 5.96 6.01
CA MET A 81 9.03 4.95 6.78
C MET A 81 10.06 5.68 7.65
N ASN A 82 9.86 5.70 8.98
CA ASN A 82 10.79 6.35 9.91
C ASN A 82 12.24 6.05 9.49
N GLU A 83 13.10 7.08 9.37
CA GLU A 83 14.49 6.95 8.92
C GLU A 83 15.25 5.82 9.64
N TYR A 84 14.87 5.52 10.89
CA TYR A 84 15.35 4.35 11.63
C TYR A 84 15.07 3.00 10.93
N ARG A 85 13.85 2.79 10.42
CA ARG A 85 13.47 1.58 9.67
C ARG A 85 14.13 1.52 8.29
N LYS A 86 14.29 2.65 7.60
CA LYS A 86 15.06 2.70 6.33
C LYS A 86 16.53 2.33 6.58
N ALA A 87 17.15 2.89 7.61
CA ALA A 87 18.53 2.57 8.00
C ALA A 87 18.68 1.09 8.38
N PHE A 88 17.70 0.52 9.09
CA PHE A 88 17.70 -0.89 9.47
C PHE A 88 17.59 -1.83 8.25
N VAL A 89 16.68 -1.54 7.31
CA VAL A 89 16.54 -2.32 6.06
C VAL A 89 17.80 -2.20 5.18
N ARG A 90 18.40 -1.02 5.05
CA ARG A 90 19.69 -0.84 4.36
C ARG A 90 20.80 -1.65 5.02
N LYS A 91 20.87 -1.64 6.35
CA LYS A 91 21.87 -2.39 7.13
C LYS A 91 21.70 -3.91 6.96
N ILE A 92 20.47 -4.42 7.01
CA ILE A 92 20.20 -5.86 6.79
C ILE A 92 20.46 -6.27 5.34
N SER A 93 20.07 -5.45 4.37
CA SER A 93 20.33 -5.72 2.94
C SER A 93 21.83 -5.82 2.64
N PHE A 94 22.66 -5.03 3.35
CA PHE A 94 24.12 -5.11 3.25
C PHE A 94 24.70 -6.40 3.87
N ILE A 95 24.13 -6.85 4.99
CA ILE A 95 24.56 -8.08 5.68
C ILE A 95 24.23 -9.32 4.84
N CYS A 96 23.02 -9.40 4.25
CA CYS A 96 22.61 -10.55 3.44
C CYS A 96 23.29 -10.64 2.07
N ARG A 97 24.00 -9.59 1.63
CA ARG A 97 24.80 -9.60 0.38
C ARG A 97 26.26 -10.03 0.59
N SER A 98 26.68 -10.19 1.85
CA SER A 98 28.06 -10.51 2.25
C SER A 98 28.22 -11.96 2.71
N PHE A 99 27.23 -12.83 2.45
CA PHE A 99 27.27 -14.28 2.64
C PHE A 99 26.88 -14.99 1.34
#